data_AF-A0A3D2U4P8-F1
#
_entry.id   AF-A0A3D2U4P8-F1
#
_cell.length_a   1.000
_cell.length_b   1.000
_cell.length_c   1.000
_cell.angle_alpha   90.00
_cell.angle_beta   90.00
_cell.angle_gamma   90.00
#
_symmetry.space_group_name_H-M   'P 1'
#
loop_
_entity.id
_entity.type
_entity.pdbx_description
1 polymer ?
#
loop_
_entity_poly.entity_id
_entity_poly.type
_entity_poly.pdbx_seq_one_letter_code
_entity_poly.pdbx_strand_id
1 'polypeptide(L)'
;DGSVDLPALDLLEGITPGRISDRRVLLRQIDVGRRRLEAAGIDDWQRTYQMAYGLLANPSARDAFDVTRESEATRQRYGHTHFGQSALVARRLIEARVPFVQLNWSQTVEAITPNYDFGWDTHIYNFEMLMDRHCPLLDRVLPELMSDLEDRGLLEDTLVVVMSEFGRTPKINPRAARDHWPQCYFSLWSGAGVPTGGTIGESDKLGEHPLTTPITPLMVGTTITELAGLTTQDRAELNVLPGGTVIDELV
;
A
#
# COMPACT_ATOMS: atom_id res chain seq x y z
N ASP A 1 18.89 -1.85 -17.40
CA ASP A 1 19.98 -1.11 -16.71
C ASP A 1 19.61 -0.69 -15.29
N GLY A 2 18.33 -0.68 -14.89
CA GLY A 2 17.95 -0.45 -13.49
C GLY A 2 18.12 0.99 -13.03
N SER A 3 18.63 1.86 -13.90
CA SER A 3 18.51 3.30 -13.78
C SER A 3 17.04 3.66 -13.93
N VAL A 4 16.50 4.27 -12.89
CA VAL A 4 15.13 4.76 -12.88
C VAL A 4 15.16 6.19 -13.42
N ASP A 5 14.66 6.38 -14.64
CA ASP A 5 14.31 7.70 -15.18
C ASP A 5 12.88 8.02 -14.71
N LEU A 6 12.78 8.85 -13.67
CA LEU A 6 11.51 9.35 -13.15
C LEU A 6 11.33 10.79 -13.65
N PRO A 7 10.78 11.02 -14.86
CA PRO A 7 10.57 12.37 -15.38
C PRO A 7 9.63 13.22 -14.51
N ALA A 8 8.89 12.60 -13.58
CA ALA A 8 8.09 13.29 -12.56
C ALA A 8 8.92 13.87 -11.39
N LEU A 9 10.15 13.38 -11.19
CA LEU A 9 11.10 13.83 -10.17
C LEU A 9 12.26 14.66 -10.75
N ASP A 10 12.49 14.57 -12.06
CA ASP A 10 13.31 15.53 -12.75
C ASP A 10 12.68 16.92 -12.64
N LEU A 11 13.49 17.87 -12.17
CA LEU A 11 13.12 19.27 -12.21
C LEU A 11 12.96 19.64 -13.69
N LEU A 12 11.71 19.91 -14.12
CA LEU A 12 11.38 20.42 -15.47
C LEU A 12 12.47 21.40 -15.94
N GLU A 13 12.93 21.23 -17.17
CA GLU A 13 14.04 21.98 -17.75
C GLU A 13 13.91 23.49 -17.45
N GLY A 14 14.90 24.03 -16.74
CA GLY A 14 14.92 25.42 -16.28
C GLY A 14 14.40 25.67 -14.86
N ILE A 15 13.98 24.65 -14.10
CA ILE A 15 13.71 24.75 -12.65
C ILE A 15 14.99 24.43 -11.88
N THR A 16 15.76 25.46 -11.51
CA THR A 16 16.89 25.32 -10.59
C THR A 16 16.40 25.34 -9.13
N PRO A 17 17.16 24.78 -8.16
CA PRO A 17 16.84 24.91 -6.74
C PRO A 17 16.60 26.37 -6.30
N GLY A 18 17.33 27.31 -6.92
CA GLY A 18 17.12 28.76 -6.79
C GLY A 18 15.74 29.22 -7.29
N ARG A 19 15.31 28.80 -8.49
CA ARG A 19 13.96 29.11 -9.00
C ARG A 19 12.83 28.48 -8.18
N ILE A 20 13.06 27.33 -7.54
CA ILE A 20 12.10 26.73 -6.59
C ILE A 20 12.02 27.57 -5.32
N SER A 21 13.17 28.04 -4.81
CA SER A 21 13.26 28.99 -3.70
C SER A 21 12.51 30.29 -4.01
N ASP A 22 12.71 30.84 -5.21
CA ASP A 22 12.08 32.11 -5.62
C ASP A 22 10.58 31.95 -5.81
N ARG A 23 10.14 30.82 -6.40
CA ARG A 23 8.71 30.45 -6.42
C ARG A 23 8.15 30.28 -5.02
N ARG A 24 8.91 29.77 -4.05
CA ARG A 24 8.51 29.70 -2.62
C ARG A 24 8.37 31.08 -1.98
N VAL A 25 9.22 32.04 -2.35
CA VAL A 25 9.11 33.43 -1.86
C VAL A 25 7.88 34.10 -2.47
N LEU A 26 7.66 33.93 -3.78
CA LEU A 26 6.52 34.48 -4.49
C LEU A 26 5.20 33.84 -4.03
N LEU A 27 5.17 32.51 -3.86
CA LEU A 27 4.03 31.78 -3.29
C LEU A 27 3.76 32.21 -1.86
N ARG A 28 4.78 32.44 -1.02
CA ARG A 28 4.58 33.00 0.32
C ARG A 28 3.99 34.41 0.27
N GLN A 29 4.39 35.24 -0.68
CA GLN A 29 3.83 36.59 -0.86
C GLN A 29 2.38 36.55 -1.36
N ILE A 30 2.05 35.65 -2.30
CA ILE A 30 0.68 35.41 -2.77
C ILE A 30 -0.16 34.80 -1.64
N ASP A 31 0.37 33.88 -0.84
CA ASP A 31 -0.27 33.27 0.32
C ASP A 31 -0.51 34.27 1.45
N VAL A 32 0.36 35.27 1.63
CA VAL A 32 0.11 36.38 2.58
C VAL A 32 -1.03 37.27 2.07
N GLY A 33 -1.15 37.45 0.74
CA GLY A 33 -2.30 38.10 0.12
C GLY A 33 -3.61 37.30 0.25
N ARG A 34 -3.53 35.97 0.09
CA ARG A 34 -4.66 35.03 0.17
C ARG A 34 -5.13 34.77 1.60
N ARG A 35 -4.23 34.76 2.58
CA ARG A 35 -4.55 34.68 4.02
C ARG A 35 -5.35 35.87 4.55
N ARG A 36 -5.37 37.00 3.84
CA ARG A 36 -6.27 38.13 4.14
C ARG A 36 -7.68 37.94 3.57
N LEU A 37 -7.93 36.94 2.72
CA LEU A 37 -9.17 36.76 1.98
C LEU A 37 -9.93 35.46 2.28
N GLU A 38 -9.30 34.40 2.78
CA GLU A 38 -9.99 33.11 2.92
C GLU A 38 -9.73 32.42 4.27
N ALA A 39 -10.71 32.52 5.16
CA ALA A 39 -10.79 31.78 6.42
C ALA A 39 -11.81 30.63 6.28
N ALA A 40 -11.41 29.54 5.60
CA ALA A 40 -11.92 28.17 5.79
C ALA A 40 -11.30 27.24 4.73
N GLY A 41 -10.53 26.23 5.15
CA GLY A 41 -10.32 24.99 4.37
C GLY A 41 -8.99 24.78 3.64
N ILE A 42 -8.05 25.73 3.60
CA ILE A 42 -6.79 25.58 2.83
C ILE A 42 -5.63 25.03 3.68
N ASP A 43 -5.69 25.13 5.01
CA ASP A 43 -4.62 24.70 5.91
C ASP A 43 -4.31 23.21 5.83
N ASP A 44 -5.31 22.38 5.50
CA ASP A 44 -5.15 20.92 5.48
C ASP A 44 -4.41 20.42 4.23
N TRP A 45 -4.78 20.96 3.07
CA TRP A 45 -4.08 20.70 1.81
C TRP A 45 -2.60 21.12 1.88
N GLN A 46 -2.33 22.24 2.56
CA GLN A 46 -0.98 22.77 2.70
C GLN A 46 -0.11 21.90 3.63
N ARG A 47 -0.69 21.29 4.67
CA ARG A 47 0.02 20.32 5.54
C ARG A 47 0.32 19.01 4.82
N THR A 48 -0.66 18.41 4.14
CA THR A 48 -0.47 17.16 3.36
C THR A 48 0.60 17.33 2.28
N TYR A 49 0.56 18.47 1.56
CA TYR A 49 1.56 18.78 0.54
C TYR A 49 2.97 19.00 1.13
N GLN A 50 3.07 19.65 2.30
CA GLN A 50 4.35 19.84 2.98
C GLN A 50 4.94 18.52 3.50
N MET A 51 4.10 17.60 4.00
CA MET A 51 4.54 16.27 4.43
C MET A 51 5.01 15.42 3.24
N ALA A 52 4.22 15.35 2.16
CA ALA A 52 4.59 14.64 0.94
C ALA A 52 5.90 15.20 0.33
N TYR A 53 6.04 16.53 0.31
CA TYR A 53 7.27 17.17 -0.14
C TYR A 53 8.45 16.89 0.81
N GLY A 54 8.22 16.88 2.12
CA GLY A 54 9.23 16.53 3.12
C GLY A 54 9.77 15.11 2.93
N LEU A 55 8.87 14.16 2.65
CA LEU A 55 9.24 12.78 2.31
C LEU A 55 10.05 12.73 1.01
N LEU A 56 9.58 13.36 -0.07
CA LEU A 56 10.29 13.37 -1.36
C LEU A 56 11.59 14.18 -1.36
N ALA A 57 11.73 15.14 -0.45
CA ALA A 57 12.94 15.94 -0.27
C ALA A 57 13.96 15.29 0.66
N ASN A 58 13.57 14.26 1.42
CA ASN A 58 14.49 13.51 2.25
C ASN A 58 15.42 12.66 1.35
N PRO A 59 16.76 12.88 1.39
CA PRO A 59 17.70 12.11 0.60
C PRO A 59 17.57 10.59 0.83
N SER A 60 17.29 10.15 2.06
CA SER A 60 17.13 8.72 2.36
C SER A 60 15.91 8.11 1.67
N ALA A 61 14.82 8.86 1.53
CA ALA A 61 13.63 8.41 0.82
C ALA A 61 13.84 8.39 -0.69
N ARG A 62 14.66 9.29 -1.25
CA ARG A 62 15.07 9.23 -2.66
C ARG A 62 15.94 8.01 -2.94
N ASP A 63 16.93 7.77 -2.08
CA ASP A 63 17.81 6.61 -2.19
C ASP A 63 17.05 5.28 -2.06
N ALA A 64 15.88 5.28 -1.39
CA ALA A 64 15.03 4.10 -1.28
C ALA A 64 14.51 3.60 -2.64
N PHE A 65 14.29 4.49 -3.61
CA PHE A 65 13.86 4.14 -4.97
C PHE A 65 15.00 3.58 -5.84
N ASP A 66 16.25 3.80 -5.46
CA ASP A 66 17.40 3.26 -6.19
C ASP A 66 17.69 1.80 -5.78
N VAL A 67 17.03 0.87 -6.47
CA VAL A 67 17.22 -0.58 -6.27
C VAL A 67 18.60 -1.08 -6.70
N THR A 68 19.39 -0.29 -7.44
CA THR A 68 20.75 -0.69 -7.86
C THR A 68 21.73 -0.76 -6.69
N ARG A 69 21.35 -0.15 -5.55
CA ARG A 69 22.08 -0.20 -4.29
C ARG A 69 21.92 -1.53 -3.56
N GLU A 70 21.01 -2.38 -4.00
CA GLU A 70 20.81 -3.72 -3.47
C GLU A 70 21.74 -4.72 -4.15
N SER A 71 22.16 -5.74 -3.40
CA SER A 71 22.94 -6.83 -3.97
C SER A 71 22.12 -7.54 -5.06
N GLU A 72 22.81 -8.03 -6.09
CA GLU A 72 22.15 -8.81 -7.14
C GLU A 72 21.44 -10.06 -6.55
N ALA A 73 22.01 -10.66 -5.51
CA ALA A 73 21.39 -11.77 -4.80
C ALA A 73 20.04 -11.36 -4.17
N THR A 74 19.97 -10.21 -3.48
CA THR A 74 18.73 -9.68 -2.90
C THR A 74 17.69 -9.45 -4.00
N ARG A 75 18.08 -8.77 -5.09
CA ARG A 75 17.19 -8.49 -6.22
C ARG A 75 16.67 -9.78 -6.87
N GLN A 76 17.51 -10.81 -6.94
CA GLN A 76 17.12 -12.12 -7.44
C GLN A 76 16.15 -12.85 -6.52
N ARG A 77 16.22 -12.72 -5.19
CA ARG A 77 15.24 -13.39 -4.31
C ARG A 77 13.84 -12.83 -4.52
N TYR A 78 13.69 -11.50 -4.52
CA TYR A 78 12.44 -10.81 -4.88
C TYR A 78 12.01 -11.10 -6.34
N GLY A 79 12.98 -11.26 -7.24
CA GLY A 79 12.74 -11.49 -8.66
C GLY A 79 12.60 -10.20 -9.46
N HIS A 80 12.93 -10.29 -10.75
CA HIS A 80 12.95 -9.16 -11.69
C HIS A 80 11.57 -8.87 -12.30
N THR A 81 10.50 -8.94 -11.50
CA THR A 81 9.13 -8.57 -11.89
C THR A 81 8.76 -7.22 -11.30
N HIS A 82 7.76 -6.52 -11.86
CA HIS A 82 7.34 -5.24 -11.30
C HIS A 82 6.87 -5.39 -9.86
N PHE A 83 6.05 -6.39 -9.55
CA PHE A 83 5.64 -6.68 -8.17
C PHE A 83 6.83 -6.93 -7.22
N GLY A 84 7.79 -7.77 -7.62
CA GLY A 84 8.96 -8.08 -6.80
C GLY A 84 9.86 -6.86 -6.57
N GLN A 85 10.12 -6.07 -7.60
CA GLN A 85 10.91 -4.84 -7.46
C GLN A 85 10.17 -3.76 -6.66
N SER A 86 8.83 -3.67 -6.79
CA SER A 86 8.01 -2.78 -5.96
C SER A 86 8.05 -3.16 -4.49
N ALA A 87 8.05 -4.47 -4.16
CA ALA A 87 8.21 -4.95 -2.79
C ALA A 87 9.59 -4.64 -2.22
N LEU A 88 10.64 -4.75 -3.03
CA LEU A 88 11.99 -4.35 -2.65
C LEU A 88 12.07 -2.84 -2.35
N VAL A 89 11.47 -2.00 -3.19
CA VAL A 89 11.37 -0.56 -2.93
C VAL A 89 10.55 -0.29 -1.66
N ALA A 90 9.44 -1.00 -1.45
CA ALA A 90 8.63 -0.87 -0.24
C ALA A 90 9.44 -1.16 1.02
N ARG A 91 10.24 -2.24 1.03
CA ARG A 91 11.15 -2.54 2.14
C ARG A 91 12.15 -1.41 2.38
N ARG A 92 12.75 -0.85 1.32
CA ARG A 92 13.68 0.29 1.42
C ARG A 92 13.00 1.56 1.93
N LEU A 93 11.74 1.80 1.59
CA LEU A 93 10.96 2.93 2.13
C LEU A 93 10.69 2.74 3.63
N ILE A 94 10.38 1.50 4.05
CA ILE A 94 10.22 1.14 5.46
C ILE A 94 11.54 1.39 6.23
N GLU A 95 12.68 0.95 5.70
CA GLU A 95 14.01 1.27 6.26
C GLU A 95 14.26 2.77 6.38
N ALA A 96 13.81 3.54 5.39
CA ALA A 96 13.91 4.99 5.38
C ALA A 96 12.89 5.68 6.31
N ARG A 97 12.16 4.92 7.15
CA ARG A 97 11.15 5.39 8.11
C ARG A 97 9.96 6.11 7.44
N VAL A 98 9.59 5.68 6.23
CA VAL A 98 8.34 6.15 5.60
C VAL A 98 7.16 5.55 6.38
N PRO A 99 6.26 6.37 6.95
CA PRO A 99 5.28 5.91 7.94
C PRO A 99 4.13 5.09 7.34
N PHE A 100 3.91 5.19 6.04
CA PHE A 100 2.86 4.47 5.33
C PHE A 100 3.30 4.17 3.91
N VAL A 101 3.28 2.89 3.54
CA VAL A 101 3.66 2.41 2.21
C VAL A 101 2.52 1.57 1.65
N GLN A 102 1.94 2.04 0.55
CA GLN A 102 0.97 1.26 -0.23
C GLN A 102 1.68 0.63 -1.42
N LEU A 103 1.66 -0.70 -1.47
CA LEU A 103 2.17 -1.46 -2.59
C LEU A 103 0.99 -1.93 -3.45
N ASN A 104 0.87 -1.35 -4.64
CA ASN A 104 -0.07 -1.81 -5.66
C ASN A 104 0.62 -2.79 -6.59
N TRP A 105 0.03 -3.97 -6.78
CA TRP A 105 0.61 -5.00 -7.66
C TRP A 105 0.63 -4.55 -9.12
N SER A 106 -0.53 -4.13 -9.63
CA SER A 106 -0.70 -3.70 -11.00
C SER A 106 -1.16 -2.24 -11.05
N GLN A 107 -0.75 -1.55 -12.10
CA GLN A 107 -1.23 -0.22 -12.44
C GLN A 107 -2.66 -0.26 -13.00
N THR A 108 -3.05 -1.39 -13.58
CA THR A 108 -4.34 -1.61 -14.24
C THR A 108 -5.10 -2.74 -13.56
N VAL A 109 -6.42 -2.69 -13.65
CA VAL A 109 -7.29 -3.71 -13.04
C VAL A 109 -7.47 -4.90 -13.98
N GLU A 110 -7.39 -4.65 -15.28
CA GLU A 110 -7.69 -5.59 -16.35
C GLU A 110 -6.76 -6.81 -16.30
N ALA A 111 -7.35 -8.00 -16.49
CA ALA A 111 -6.64 -9.27 -16.52
C ALA A 111 -5.39 -9.22 -17.41
N ILE A 112 -5.50 -8.70 -18.64
CA ILE A 112 -4.37 -8.64 -19.56
C ILE A 112 -4.22 -7.21 -20.04
N THR A 113 -3.10 -6.58 -19.69
CA THR A 113 -2.73 -5.25 -20.18
C THR A 113 -1.37 -5.32 -20.87
N PRO A 114 -1.26 -4.92 -22.15
CA PRO A 114 0.03 -4.84 -22.82
C PRO A 114 0.97 -3.88 -22.09
N ASN A 115 2.23 -4.27 -21.92
CA ASN A 115 3.31 -3.47 -21.32
C ASN A 115 3.16 -3.16 -19.82
N TYR A 116 2.19 -3.76 -19.14
CA TYR A 116 2.03 -3.65 -17.69
C TYR A 116 1.91 -5.04 -17.06
N ASP A 117 2.04 -5.11 -15.74
CA ASP A 117 1.68 -6.32 -15.02
C ASP A 117 0.19 -6.63 -15.20
N PHE A 118 -0.15 -7.90 -15.07
CA PHE A 118 -1.53 -8.36 -15.22
C PHE A 118 -2.34 -7.96 -13.98
N GLY A 119 -3.54 -7.45 -14.21
CA GLY A 119 -4.44 -7.04 -13.16
C GLY A 119 -5.21 -8.22 -12.56
N TRP A 120 -5.95 -7.90 -11.50
CA TRP A 120 -6.71 -8.88 -10.71
C TRP A 120 -8.14 -9.09 -11.20
N ASP A 121 -8.57 -8.38 -12.25
CA ASP A 121 -9.91 -8.50 -12.82
C ASP A 121 -10.12 -9.78 -13.66
N THR A 122 -10.12 -10.90 -12.95
CA THR A 122 -10.07 -12.25 -13.48
C THR A 122 -11.47 -12.81 -13.79
N HIS A 123 -12.36 -12.02 -14.39
CA HIS A 123 -13.64 -12.50 -14.95
C HIS A 123 -13.48 -13.43 -16.17
N ILE A 124 -12.24 -13.56 -16.64
CA ILE A 124 -11.74 -14.50 -17.65
C ILE A 124 -10.36 -14.99 -17.21
N TYR A 125 -9.92 -16.15 -17.69
CA TYR A 125 -8.60 -16.74 -17.40
C TYR A 125 -8.26 -16.84 -15.90
N ASN A 126 -9.26 -16.95 -15.02
CA ASN A 126 -9.06 -16.91 -13.57
C ASN A 126 -8.06 -17.98 -13.09
N PHE A 127 -8.22 -19.21 -13.57
CA PHE A 127 -7.41 -20.33 -13.11
C PHE A 127 -5.99 -20.26 -13.65
N GLU A 128 -5.82 -19.96 -14.93
CA GLU A 128 -4.53 -19.81 -15.59
C GLU A 128 -3.75 -18.64 -14.97
N MET A 129 -4.41 -17.49 -14.80
CA MET A 129 -3.76 -16.32 -14.22
C MET A 129 -3.37 -16.51 -12.76
N LEU A 130 -4.20 -17.20 -11.97
CA LEU A 130 -3.85 -17.50 -10.58
C LEU A 130 -2.71 -18.51 -10.53
N MET A 131 -2.83 -19.63 -11.23
CA MET A 131 -1.87 -20.73 -11.18
C MET A 131 -0.51 -20.37 -11.79
N ASP A 132 -0.50 -19.70 -12.94
CA ASP A 132 0.71 -19.51 -13.74
C ASP A 132 1.38 -18.15 -13.51
N ARG A 133 0.70 -17.22 -12.83
CA ARG A 133 1.24 -15.86 -12.60
C ARG A 133 1.08 -15.35 -11.18
N HIS A 134 -0.15 -15.11 -10.73
CA HIS A 134 -0.39 -14.40 -9.47
C HIS A 134 0.07 -15.22 -8.25
N CYS A 135 -0.39 -16.46 -8.08
CA CYS A 135 -0.01 -17.26 -6.92
C CYS A 135 1.51 -17.49 -6.86
N PRO A 136 2.21 -17.91 -7.94
CA PRO A 136 3.68 -18.07 -7.88
C PRO A 136 4.44 -16.79 -7.55
N LEU A 137 3.97 -15.63 -8.03
CA LEU A 137 4.61 -14.35 -7.72
C LEU A 137 4.37 -13.93 -6.27
N LEU A 138 3.15 -14.12 -5.76
CA LEU A 138 2.84 -13.84 -4.35
C LEU A 138 3.64 -14.76 -3.42
N ASP A 139 3.68 -16.06 -3.73
CA ASP A 139 4.37 -17.10 -2.97
C ASP A 139 5.90 -16.92 -2.97
N ARG A 140 6.44 -16.18 -3.93
CA ARG A 140 7.84 -15.75 -3.94
C ARG A 140 8.07 -14.46 -3.16
N VAL A 141 7.30 -13.42 -3.47
CA VAL A 141 7.62 -12.05 -3.07
C VAL A 141 7.20 -11.77 -1.63
N LEU A 142 6.03 -12.27 -1.20
CA LEU A 142 5.53 -11.99 0.14
C LEU A 142 6.45 -12.64 1.21
N PRO A 143 6.80 -13.94 1.14
CA PRO A 143 7.71 -14.53 2.13
C PRO A 143 9.09 -13.87 2.15
N GLU A 144 9.61 -13.47 0.98
CA GLU A 144 10.89 -12.74 0.89
C GLU A 144 10.79 -11.36 1.57
N LEU A 145 9.71 -10.61 1.35
CA LEU A 145 9.49 -9.33 2.03
C LEU A 145 9.39 -9.52 3.55
N MET A 146 8.64 -10.52 4.01
CA MET A 146 8.52 -10.82 5.43
C MET A 146 9.88 -11.17 6.05
N SER A 147 10.65 -12.03 5.39
CA SER A 147 11.98 -12.45 5.86
C SER A 147 12.97 -11.28 5.90
N ASP A 148 13.00 -10.43 4.85
CA ASP A 148 13.92 -9.27 4.80
C ASP A 148 13.53 -8.20 5.84
N LEU A 149 12.25 -8.05 6.17
CA LEU A 149 11.81 -7.19 7.29
C LEU A 149 12.20 -7.78 8.65
N GLU A 150 12.06 -9.10 8.84
CA GLU A 150 12.43 -9.80 10.07
C GLU A 150 13.94 -9.75 10.31
N ASP A 151 14.76 -10.12 9.31
CA ASP A 151 16.23 -10.12 9.37
C ASP A 151 16.82 -8.75 9.73
N ARG A 152 16.07 -7.67 9.47
CA ARG A 152 16.46 -6.29 9.75
C ARG A 152 15.85 -5.72 11.02
N GLY A 153 15.03 -6.50 11.73
CA GLY A 153 14.30 -6.05 12.92
C GLY A 153 13.21 -5.02 12.64
N LEU A 154 12.78 -4.87 11.38
CA LEU A 154 11.74 -3.93 10.96
C LEU A 154 10.34 -4.53 11.14
N LEU A 155 10.22 -5.85 11.16
CA LEU A 155 8.92 -6.49 11.34
C LEU A 155 8.32 -6.24 12.74
N GLU A 156 9.17 -5.92 13.73
CA GLU A 156 8.75 -5.61 15.10
C GLU A 156 7.92 -4.33 15.19
N ASP A 157 8.20 -3.32 14.35
CA ASP A 157 7.54 -2.01 14.36
C ASP A 157 6.74 -1.70 13.09
N THR A 158 6.74 -2.61 12.11
CA THR A 158 6.00 -2.46 10.85
C THR A 158 4.80 -3.41 10.79
N LEU A 159 3.60 -2.85 10.69
CA LEU A 159 2.39 -3.60 10.39
C LEU A 159 2.32 -3.92 8.89
N VAL A 160 2.30 -5.20 8.54
CA VAL A 160 2.11 -5.67 7.15
C VAL A 160 0.70 -6.21 7.01
N VAL A 161 -0.09 -5.62 6.11
CA VAL A 161 -1.43 -6.08 5.79
C VAL A 161 -1.55 -6.35 4.29
N VAL A 162 -1.90 -7.58 3.94
CA VAL A 162 -2.20 -8.00 2.55
C VAL A 162 -3.70 -8.19 2.44
N MET A 163 -4.36 -7.33 1.67
CA MET A 163 -5.82 -7.35 1.56
C MET A 163 -6.30 -7.01 0.14
N SER A 164 -7.57 -7.27 -0.09
CA SER A 164 -8.32 -6.85 -1.27
C SER A 164 -9.69 -6.29 -0.84
N GLU A 165 -10.42 -5.69 -1.77
CA GLU A 165 -11.75 -5.12 -1.53
C GLU A 165 -12.86 -6.18 -1.54
N PHE A 166 -12.62 -7.31 -2.21
CA PHE A 166 -13.56 -8.42 -2.35
C PHE A 166 -12.85 -9.72 -2.74
N GLY A 167 -13.56 -10.84 -2.57
CA GLY A 167 -13.15 -12.15 -3.05
C GLY A 167 -13.69 -12.47 -4.44
N ARG A 168 -13.68 -13.76 -4.78
CA ARG A 168 -14.22 -14.30 -6.04
C ARG A 168 -15.33 -15.30 -5.75
N THR A 169 -16.36 -15.32 -6.60
CA THR A 169 -17.52 -16.19 -6.40
C THR A 169 -17.10 -17.64 -6.19
N PRO A 170 -17.68 -18.37 -5.21
CA PRO A 170 -17.46 -19.80 -5.09
C PRO A 170 -17.87 -20.57 -6.34
N LYS A 171 -18.95 -20.12 -6.99
CA LYS A 171 -19.42 -20.65 -8.26
C LYS A 171 -18.60 -20.13 -9.45
N ILE A 172 -18.27 -21.05 -10.36
CA ILE A 172 -17.61 -20.75 -11.64
C ILE A 172 -18.64 -20.16 -12.62
N ASN A 173 -18.26 -19.06 -13.27
CA ASN A 173 -19.10 -18.37 -14.25
C ASN A 173 -19.05 -19.07 -15.63
N PRO A 174 -19.94 -18.72 -16.59
CA PRO A 174 -19.97 -19.36 -17.92
C PRO A 174 -18.72 -19.18 -18.77
N ARG A 175 -17.76 -18.34 -18.35
CA ARG A 175 -16.47 -18.11 -19.02
C ARG A 175 -15.33 -18.92 -18.40
N ALA A 176 -15.65 -19.96 -17.61
CA ALA A 176 -14.69 -20.75 -16.86
C ALA A 176 -13.82 -19.89 -15.91
N ALA A 177 -14.41 -18.86 -15.32
CA ALA A 177 -13.75 -17.93 -14.41
C ALA A 177 -14.64 -17.64 -13.19
N ARG A 178 -14.39 -16.55 -12.45
CA ARG A 178 -15.16 -16.18 -11.25
C ARG A 178 -15.52 -14.69 -11.25
N ASP A 179 -16.63 -14.35 -10.62
CA ASP A 179 -17.11 -12.97 -10.53
C ASP A 179 -16.77 -12.34 -9.17
N HIS A 180 -17.03 -11.04 -9.01
CA HIS A 180 -16.79 -10.33 -7.75
C HIS A 180 -17.66 -10.89 -6.62
N TRP A 181 -17.07 -11.05 -5.44
CA TRP A 181 -17.74 -11.59 -4.27
C TRP A 181 -17.35 -10.84 -2.99
N PRO A 182 -18.02 -9.72 -2.66
CA PRO A 182 -17.75 -8.95 -1.45
C PRO A 182 -18.26 -9.61 -0.16
N GLN A 183 -19.03 -10.69 -0.25
CA GLN A 183 -19.70 -11.30 0.89
C GLN A 183 -18.73 -12.06 1.81
N CYS A 184 -17.69 -12.67 1.26
CA CYS A 184 -16.72 -13.45 2.03
C CYS A 184 -15.35 -13.44 1.33
N TYR A 185 -14.33 -12.95 2.02
CA TYR A 185 -12.93 -12.92 1.60
C TYR A 185 -12.02 -12.77 2.83
N PHE A 186 -10.71 -12.80 2.64
CA PHE A 186 -9.74 -12.75 3.73
C PHE A 186 -8.68 -11.67 3.51
N SER A 187 -7.95 -11.37 4.58
CA SER A 187 -6.72 -10.58 4.57
C SER A 187 -5.67 -11.27 5.43
N LEU A 188 -4.40 -10.98 5.17
CA LEU A 188 -3.27 -11.49 5.95
C LEU A 188 -2.66 -10.33 6.75
N TRP A 189 -2.30 -10.61 8.00
CA TRP A 189 -1.79 -9.62 8.94
C TRP A 189 -0.56 -10.18 9.65
N SER A 190 0.45 -9.34 9.83
CA SER A 190 1.67 -9.70 10.56
C SER A 190 2.48 -8.45 10.92
N GLY A 191 3.39 -8.59 11.90
CA GLY A 191 4.26 -7.51 12.35
C GLY A 191 3.58 -6.56 13.34
N ALA A 192 4.34 -5.61 13.87
CA ALA A 192 3.87 -4.64 14.88
C ALA A 192 3.12 -5.26 16.07
N GLY A 193 3.57 -6.44 16.53
CA GLY A 193 2.98 -7.14 17.68
C GLY A 193 1.71 -7.96 17.39
N VAL A 194 1.24 -7.99 16.14
CA VAL A 194 0.07 -8.81 15.75
C VAL A 194 0.34 -10.30 16.00
N PRO A 195 -0.58 -11.04 16.67
CA PRO A 195 -0.45 -12.48 16.86
C PRO A 195 -0.41 -13.25 15.52
N THR A 196 0.53 -14.18 15.40
CA THR A 196 0.74 -14.98 14.18
C THR A 196 0.36 -16.46 14.37
N GLY A 197 0.26 -17.21 13.26
CA GLY A 197 0.01 -18.65 13.28
C GLY A 197 -1.45 -19.07 13.49
N GLY A 198 -2.39 -18.14 13.38
CA GLY A 198 -3.83 -18.39 13.58
C GLY A 198 -4.71 -17.90 12.43
N THR A 199 -6.02 -18.06 12.60
CA THR A 199 -7.05 -17.53 11.70
C THR A 199 -8.19 -16.98 12.56
N ILE A 200 -8.73 -15.82 12.19
CA ILE A 200 -9.85 -15.19 12.88
C ILE A 200 -11.06 -15.27 11.97
N GLY A 201 -12.11 -15.92 12.46
CA GLY A 201 -13.34 -16.17 11.74
C GLY A 201 -13.32 -17.41 10.85
N GLU A 202 -14.51 -17.75 10.34
CA GLU A 202 -14.75 -18.93 9.49
C GLU A 202 -15.78 -18.58 8.42
N SER A 203 -15.62 -19.10 7.21
CA SER A 203 -16.64 -19.07 6.17
C SER A 203 -17.58 -20.28 6.29
N ASP A 204 -18.75 -20.24 5.67
CA ASP A 204 -19.54 -21.46 5.47
C ASP A 204 -18.78 -22.50 4.62
N LYS A 205 -19.35 -23.70 4.51
CA LYS A 205 -18.75 -24.84 3.81
C LYS A 205 -18.53 -24.61 2.30
N LEU A 206 -19.18 -23.60 1.73
CA LEU A 206 -19.05 -23.24 0.32
C LEU A 206 -18.14 -22.02 0.12
N GLY A 207 -17.73 -21.34 1.19
CA GLY A 207 -17.00 -20.08 1.13
C GLY A 207 -17.87 -18.90 0.67
N GLU A 208 -19.20 -18.99 0.80
CA GLU A 208 -20.13 -17.97 0.30
C GLU A 208 -20.32 -16.83 1.29
N HIS A 209 -20.46 -17.15 2.58
CA HIS A 209 -20.72 -16.18 3.64
C HIS A 209 -19.88 -16.45 4.89
N PRO A 210 -19.65 -15.44 5.76
CA PRO A 210 -19.08 -15.65 7.08
C PRO A 210 -20.02 -16.52 7.92
N LEU A 211 -19.48 -17.57 8.54
CA LEU A 211 -20.17 -18.42 9.50
C LEU A 211 -20.11 -17.85 10.92
N THR A 212 -18.99 -17.20 11.25
CA THR A 212 -18.77 -16.48 12.52
C THR A 212 -19.16 -15.01 12.41
N THR A 213 -19.01 -14.25 13.50
CA THR A 213 -19.15 -12.78 13.48
C THR A 213 -18.31 -12.19 12.33
N PRO A 214 -18.92 -11.44 11.39
CA PRO A 214 -18.19 -10.88 10.26
C PRO A 214 -17.21 -9.81 10.70
N ILE A 215 -15.98 -9.90 10.21
CA ILE A 215 -15.03 -8.77 10.24
C ILE A 215 -15.41 -7.82 9.11
N THR A 216 -15.73 -6.58 9.45
CA THR A 216 -16.17 -5.58 8.47
C THR A 216 -15.01 -4.70 7.99
N PRO A 217 -15.11 -4.06 6.81
CA PRO A 217 -14.12 -3.07 6.38
C PRO A 217 -13.91 -1.92 7.37
N LEU A 218 -14.96 -1.53 8.10
CA LEU A 218 -14.89 -0.53 9.16
C LEU A 218 -14.01 -1.01 10.32
N MET A 219 -14.11 -2.28 10.71
CA MET A 219 -13.25 -2.86 11.74
C MET A 219 -11.80 -2.97 11.29
N VAL A 220 -11.57 -3.36 10.02
CA VAL A 220 -10.23 -3.40 9.42
C VAL A 220 -9.56 -2.03 9.48
N GLY A 221 -10.21 -0.99 8.98
CA GLY A 221 -9.67 0.37 9.01
C GLY A 221 -9.44 0.88 10.44
N THR A 222 -10.34 0.56 11.37
CA THR A 222 -10.19 0.93 12.78
C THR A 222 -9.00 0.24 13.41
N THR A 223 -8.79 -1.04 13.13
CA THR A 223 -7.65 -1.82 13.66
C THR A 223 -6.33 -1.33 13.10
N ILE A 224 -6.23 -1.05 11.79
CA ILE A 224 -5.01 -0.47 11.19
C ILE A 224 -4.65 0.85 11.84
N THR A 225 -5.63 1.74 12.00
CA THR A 225 -5.39 3.07 12.57
C THR A 225 -5.05 3.00 14.05
N GLU A 226 -5.68 2.10 14.81
CA GLU A 226 -5.31 1.84 16.22
C GLU A 226 -3.87 1.36 16.34
N LEU A 227 -3.48 0.34 15.57
CA LEU A 227 -2.11 -0.21 15.57
C LEU A 227 -1.08 0.80 15.05
N ALA A 228 -1.49 1.73 14.19
CA ALA A 228 -0.66 2.87 13.76
C ALA A 228 -0.56 4.00 14.81
N GLY A 229 -1.23 3.85 15.97
CA GLY A 229 -1.18 4.80 17.08
C GLY A 229 -2.16 5.97 16.97
N LEU A 230 -3.11 5.94 16.03
CA LEU A 230 -4.20 6.92 15.99
C LEU A 230 -5.26 6.51 17.00
N THR A 231 -5.49 7.36 17.99
CA THR A 231 -6.47 7.11 19.05
C THR A 231 -7.89 7.29 18.53
N THR A 232 -8.87 6.84 19.33
CA THR A 232 -10.30 7.15 19.09
C THR A 232 -10.56 8.65 18.98
N GLN A 233 -9.82 9.48 19.74
CA GLN A 233 -9.94 10.93 19.64
C GLN A 233 -9.43 11.43 18.28
N ASP A 234 -8.26 10.98 17.83
CA ASP A 234 -7.69 11.37 16.53
C ASP A 234 -8.64 11.03 15.38
N ARG A 235 -9.20 9.82 15.40
CA ARG A 235 -10.19 9.38 14.39
C ARG A 235 -11.46 10.23 14.41
N ALA A 236 -11.94 10.59 15.60
CA ALA A 236 -13.12 11.44 15.75
C ALA A 236 -12.87 12.87 15.24
N GLU A 237 -11.70 13.44 15.52
CA GLU A 237 -11.29 14.77 15.01
C GLU A 237 -11.15 14.78 13.48
N LEU A 238 -10.63 13.69 12.90
CA LEU A 238 -10.55 13.50 11.45
C LEU A 238 -11.90 13.15 10.80
N ASN A 239 -12.94 12.87 11.58
CA ASN A 239 -14.25 12.41 11.12
C ASN A 239 -14.14 11.17 10.20
N VAL A 240 -13.30 10.21 10.58
CA VAL A 240 -13.10 8.95 9.87
C VAL A 240 -13.53 7.77 10.74
N LEU A 241 -13.97 6.68 10.09
CA LEU A 241 -14.32 5.41 10.73
C LEU A 241 -15.34 5.56 11.91
N PRO A 242 -16.45 6.30 11.73
CA PRO A 242 -17.39 6.56 12.82
C PRO A 242 -18.03 5.27 13.33
N GLY A 243 -18.00 5.07 14.65
CA GLY A 243 -18.56 3.88 15.30
C GLY A 243 -17.79 2.58 15.03
N GLY A 244 -16.57 2.68 14.48
CA GLY A 244 -15.72 1.52 14.27
C GLY A 244 -15.21 0.91 15.57
N THR A 245 -15.08 -0.41 15.58
CA THR A 245 -14.46 -1.19 16.65
C THR A 245 -13.24 -1.91 16.10
N VAL A 246 -12.25 -2.18 16.94
CA VAL A 246 -11.10 -3.00 16.54
C VAL A 246 -11.49 -4.47 16.38
N ILE A 247 -10.63 -5.23 15.71
CA ILE A 247 -10.63 -6.69 15.72
C ILE A 247 -9.84 -7.10 16.98
N ASP A 248 -10.53 -7.47 18.05
CA ASP A 248 -9.93 -7.70 19.37
C ASP A 248 -8.81 -8.75 19.33
N GLU A 249 -8.89 -9.73 18.43
CA GLU A 249 -7.88 -10.78 18.30
C GLU A 249 -6.56 -10.31 17.65
N LEU A 250 -6.50 -9.08 17.12
CA LEU A 250 -5.31 -8.49 16.50
C LEU A 250 -4.62 -7.41 17.36
N VAL A 251 -5.23 -7.01 18.50
CA VAL A 251 -4.78 -5.89 19.35
C VAL A 251 -4.36 -6.37 20.73
#